data_AF-A0A818LRZ3-F1
#
_entry.id   AF-A0A818LRZ3-F1
#
_cell.length_a   1.000
_cell.length_b   1.000
_cell.length_c   1.000
_cell.angle_alpha   90.00
_cell.angle_beta   90.00
_cell.angle_gamma   90.00
#
_symmetry.space_group_name_H-M   'P 1'
#
loop_
_entity.id
_entity.type
_entity.pdbx_description
1 polymer ?
#
loop_
_entity_poly.entity_id
_entity_poly.type
_entity_poly.pdbx_seq_one_letter_code
_entity_poly.pdbx_strand_id
1 'polypeptide(L)'
;YNTNLTENKKLMSTQSTPSVGIEFTTVRNVKDALTLASSQKYDFLVIPIIRKQYGTDLITTYGSKQLTWPSIASRLKGVGESADMSTALVALIRHVIDVDSPNLHIRNKATKLLQEELAAAQYFSVARVIIRIHNGNITNLTRIAASTLNTLYFAYWFVFPTFFLCFSTRND
;
A
#
# COMPACT_ATOMS: atom_id res chain seq x y z
N TYR A 1 17.47 -34.35 -42.37
CA TYR A 1 17.76 -34.03 -40.96
C TYR A 1 18.05 -32.53 -40.83
N ASN A 2 17.03 -31.66 -40.64
CA ASN A 2 17.17 -30.29 -40.10
C ASN A 2 15.86 -29.47 -40.09
N THR A 3 14.73 -30.08 -39.72
CA THR A 3 13.44 -29.36 -39.56
C THR A 3 12.96 -29.29 -38.10
N ASN A 4 13.50 -30.10 -37.20
CA ASN A 4 13.03 -30.19 -35.80
C ASN A 4 13.75 -29.24 -34.81
N LEU A 5 14.77 -28.48 -35.24
CA LEU A 5 15.49 -27.54 -34.38
C LEU A 5 14.87 -26.14 -34.34
N THR A 6 14.06 -25.79 -35.32
CA THR A 6 13.42 -24.46 -35.42
C THR A 6 12.10 -24.41 -34.64
N GLU A 7 11.35 -25.53 -34.57
CA GLU A 7 10.11 -25.61 -33.78
C GLU A 7 10.38 -25.62 -32.26
N ASN A 8 11.48 -26.24 -31.83
CA ASN A 8 11.86 -26.25 -30.41
C ASN A 8 12.36 -24.89 -29.88
N LYS A 9 12.82 -23.98 -30.76
CA LYS A 9 13.12 -22.59 -30.37
C LYS A 9 11.87 -21.73 -30.16
N LYS A 10 10.75 -22.08 -30.80
CA LYS A 10 9.48 -21.35 -30.67
C LYS A 10 8.71 -21.71 -29.40
N LEU A 11 9.01 -22.86 -28.79
CA LEU A 11 8.45 -23.31 -27.52
C LEU A 11 9.20 -22.78 -26.28
N MET A 12 10.24 -21.96 -26.45
CA MET A 12 11.11 -21.47 -25.38
C MET A 12 11.10 -19.94 -25.19
N SER A 13 10.02 -19.23 -25.57
CA SER A 13 9.98 -17.75 -25.45
C SER A 13 8.69 -17.16 -24.87
N THR A 14 8.09 -17.80 -23.86
CA THR A 14 7.07 -17.15 -23.02
C THR A 14 7.40 -17.29 -21.53
N GLN A 15 8.68 -17.26 -21.16
CA GLN A 15 9.02 -16.92 -19.78
C GLN A 15 8.72 -15.43 -19.62
N SER A 16 7.52 -15.11 -19.09
CA SER A 16 7.23 -13.75 -18.67
C SER A 16 8.29 -13.35 -17.65
N THR A 17 9.00 -12.25 -17.90
CA THR A 17 9.91 -11.69 -16.91
C THR A 17 9.15 -11.47 -15.60
N PRO A 18 9.72 -11.83 -14.44
CA PRO A 18 9.03 -11.68 -13.17
C PRO A 18 8.68 -10.21 -12.96
N SER A 19 7.44 -9.93 -12.56
CA SER A 19 7.06 -8.56 -12.27
C SER A 19 7.59 -8.13 -10.91
N VAL A 20 8.32 -7.01 -10.87
CA VAL A 20 8.98 -6.51 -9.66
C VAL A 20 8.57 -5.06 -9.38
N GLY A 21 8.36 -4.76 -8.10
CA GLY A 21 8.05 -3.42 -7.64
C GLY A 21 9.07 -2.89 -6.65
N ILE A 22 9.12 -1.57 -6.52
CA ILE A 22 9.97 -0.87 -5.54
C ILE A 22 9.11 -0.12 -4.53
N GLU A 23 9.45 -0.24 -3.25
CA GLU A 23 8.82 0.51 -2.17
C GLU A 23 9.62 1.74 -1.80
N PHE A 24 8.93 2.89 -1.73
CA PHE A 24 9.48 4.11 -1.19
C PHE A 24 8.84 4.44 0.16
N THR A 25 9.67 4.65 1.18
CA THR A 25 9.20 5.07 2.51
C THR A 25 8.65 6.50 2.51
N THR A 26 9.14 7.36 1.61
CA THR A 26 8.67 8.73 1.42
C THR A 26 8.82 9.16 -0.04
N VAL A 27 7.83 9.89 -0.56
CA VAL A 27 7.86 10.41 -1.94
C VAL A 27 7.40 11.87 -1.95
N ARG A 28 8.28 12.78 -2.36
CA ARG A 28 7.96 14.21 -2.50
C ARG A 28 7.12 14.46 -3.76
N ASN A 29 7.50 13.84 -4.87
CA ASN A 29 6.86 13.93 -6.18
C ASN A 29 6.70 12.52 -6.76
N VAL A 30 5.47 12.13 -7.06
CA VAL A 30 5.17 10.78 -7.58
C VAL A 30 5.70 10.59 -9.00
N LYS A 31 5.71 11.65 -9.83
CA LYS A 31 6.23 11.60 -11.20
C LYS A 31 7.73 11.27 -11.23
N ASP A 32 8.50 11.88 -10.34
CA ASP A 32 9.94 11.64 -10.24
C ASP A 32 10.21 10.21 -9.75
N ALA A 33 9.41 9.73 -8.79
CA ALA A 33 9.52 8.35 -8.29
C ALA A 33 9.16 7.31 -9.37
N LEU A 34 8.14 7.58 -10.19
CA LEU A 34 7.79 6.72 -11.33
C LEU A 34 8.89 6.72 -12.39
N THR A 35 9.42 7.90 -12.74
CA THR A 35 10.52 8.02 -13.72
C THR A 35 11.75 7.24 -13.24
N LEU A 36 12.08 7.36 -11.95
CA LEU A 36 13.16 6.61 -11.32
C LEU A 36 12.89 5.11 -11.36
N ALA A 37 11.70 4.66 -10.96
CA ALA A 37 11.30 3.25 -10.96
C ALA A 37 11.39 2.65 -12.38
N SER A 38 10.82 3.33 -13.38
CA SER A 38 10.91 2.93 -14.79
C SER A 38 12.36 2.86 -15.28
N SER A 39 13.20 3.85 -14.94
CA SER A 39 14.62 3.84 -15.34
C SER A 39 15.41 2.67 -14.73
N GLN A 40 14.97 2.18 -13.57
CA GLN A 40 15.55 1.04 -12.86
C GLN A 40 14.86 -0.29 -13.19
N LYS A 41 13.93 -0.30 -14.18
CA LYS A 41 13.20 -1.48 -14.65
C LYS A 41 12.28 -2.12 -13.59
N TYR A 42 11.71 -1.32 -12.69
CA TYR A 42 10.60 -1.75 -11.85
C TYR A 42 9.27 -1.55 -12.59
N ASP A 43 8.36 -2.51 -12.48
CA ASP A 43 7.05 -2.45 -13.13
C ASP A 43 6.04 -1.61 -12.36
N PHE A 44 6.19 -1.56 -11.02
CA PHE A 44 5.29 -0.80 -10.17
C PHE A 44 5.99 -0.20 -8.95
N LEU A 45 5.31 0.79 -8.39
CA LEU A 45 5.74 1.63 -7.29
C LEU A 45 4.82 1.39 -6.09
N VAL A 46 5.40 1.11 -4.92
CA VAL A 46 4.67 1.07 -3.64
C VAL A 46 4.97 2.36 -2.86
N ILE A 47 3.94 3.14 -2.54
CA ILE A 47 4.10 4.40 -1.77
C ILE A 47 3.07 4.57 -0.66
N PRO A 48 3.45 5.19 0.47
CA PRO A 48 2.50 5.67 1.46
C PRO A 48 1.54 6.67 0.84
N ILE A 49 0.25 6.35 0.94
CA ILE A 49 -0.79 7.20 0.37
C ILE A 49 -0.94 8.51 1.15
N ILE A 50 -0.85 8.43 2.47
CA ILE A 50 -0.78 9.56 3.38
C ILE A 50 0.66 9.71 3.92
N ARG A 51 1.20 10.93 3.83
CA ARG A 51 2.53 11.26 4.35
C ARG A 51 2.54 11.25 5.89
N LYS A 52 3.56 10.65 6.51
CA LYS A 52 3.97 10.99 7.88
C LYS A 52 4.45 12.45 7.86
N GLN A 53 3.61 13.41 8.23
CA GLN A 53 4.14 14.73 8.58
C GLN A 53 4.98 14.54 9.85
N TYR A 54 6.22 15.02 9.78
CA TYR A 54 7.21 14.94 10.85
C TYR A 54 6.73 15.68 12.10
N GLY A 55 6.98 15.06 13.26
CA GLY A 55 7.05 15.75 14.55
C GLY A 55 5.70 16.03 15.20
N THR A 56 5.20 15.09 15.98
CA THR A 56 4.63 15.29 17.32
C THR A 56 4.08 13.96 17.83
N ASP A 57 4.21 13.75 19.13
CA ASP A 57 4.08 12.48 19.83
C ASP A 57 2.87 11.63 19.40
N LEU A 58 3.17 10.38 19.08
CA LEU A 58 2.31 9.34 18.49
C LEU A 58 1.09 8.94 19.34
N ILE A 59 0.73 9.71 20.37
CA ILE A 59 -0.42 9.46 21.25
C ILE A 59 -1.20 10.75 21.55
N THR A 60 -0.55 11.92 21.65
CA THR A 60 -1.16 13.18 22.13
C THR A 60 -1.60 14.14 21.03
N THR A 61 -1.09 14.02 19.79
CA THR A 61 -1.30 15.04 18.73
C THR A 61 -2.18 14.58 17.57
N TYR A 62 -3.14 13.71 17.84
CA TYR A 62 -4.16 13.39 16.85
C TYR A 62 -5.40 14.28 16.95
N GLY A 63 -5.43 15.21 17.90
CA GLY A 63 -6.29 16.36 17.80
C GLY A 63 -5.59 17.42 16.96
N SER A 64 -6.28 17.95 15.94
CA SER A 64 -6.12 19.32 15.39
C SER A 64 -5.51 19.57 14.02
N LYS A 65 -5.04 18.58 13.23
CA LYS A 65 -4.83 18.81 11.79
C LYS A 65 -5.40 17.68 10.94
N GLN A 66 -6.66 17.87 10.56
CA GLN A 66 -7.28 17.17 9.44
C GLN A 66 -6.33 17.29 8.24
N LEU A 67 -5.85 16.16 7.73
CA LEU A 67 -5.05 16.14 6.51
C LEU A 67 -5.96 16.67 5.39
N THR A 68 -5.75 17.92 5.00
CA THR A 68 -6.54 18.52 3.95
C THR A 68 -6.15 17.85 2.63
N TRP A 69 -7.13 17.19 2.02
CA TRP A 69 -7.14 16.61 0.67
C TRP A 69 -6.32 17.40 -0.39
N PRO A 70 -6.33 18.76 -0.41
CA PRO A 70 -5.44 19.57 -1.25
C PRO A 70 -3.95 19.19 -1.23
N SER A 71 -3.41 18.77 -0.08
CA SER A 71 -2.00 18.39 0.05
C SER A 71 -1.65 17.05 -0.62
N ILE A 72 -2.64 16.16 -0.76
CA ILE A 72 -2.49 14.85 -1.41
C ILE A 72 -2.75 14.98 -2.92
N ALA A 73 -3.78 15.75 -3.30
CA ALA A 73 -4.07 16.07 -4.70
C ALA A 73 -2.91 16.84 -5.37
N SER A 74 -2.24 17.75 -4.66
CA SER A 74 -1.07 18.48 -5.18
C SER A 74 0.12 17.58 -5.53
N ARG A 75 0.24 16.36 -4.97
CA ARG A 75 1.35 15.41 -5.27
C ARG A 75 1.15 14.68 -6.59
N LEU A 76 -0.08 14.61 -7.07
CA LEU A 76 -0.47 13.88 -8.28
C LEU A 76 -0.96 14.82 -9.39
N LYS A 77 -1.10 16.12 -9.08
CA LYS A 77 -1.34 17.19 -10.06
C LYS A 77 -0.14 17.26 -11.03
N GLY A 78 -0.32 16.72 -12.23
CA GLY A 78 0.70 16.63 -13.29
C GLY A 78 1.11 15.20 -13.70
N VAL A 79 0.50 14.17 -13.09
CA VAL A 79 0.67 12.76 -13.50
C VAL A 79 -0.46 12.29 -14.43
N GLY A 80 -1.58 13.01 -14.44
CA GLY A 80 -2.69 12.78 -15.35
C GLY A 80 -2.36 13.26 -16.76
N GLU A 81 -1.96 12.32 -17.62
CA GLU A 81 -2.35 12.22 -19.04
C GLU A 81 -1.58 11.11 -19.78
N SER A 82 -0.44 10.63 -19.27
CA SER A 82 0.44 9.72 -20.07
C SER A 82 0.70 8.33 -19.50
N ALA A 83 0.25 7.99 -18.28
CA ALA A 83 0.54 6.69 -17.67
C ALA A 83 -0.67 6.13 -16.93
N ASP A 84 -0.98 4.85 -17.17
CA ASP A 84 -1.98 4.08 -16.43
C ASP A 84 -1.57 3.93 -14.96
N MET A 85 -1.83 4.99 -14.18
CA MET A 85 -1.56 5.05 -12.74
C MET A 85 -2.20 3.90 -11.98
N SER A 86 -3.33 3.41 -12.48
CA SER A 86 -4.01 2.24 -11.94
C SER A 86 -3.10 1.00 -11.89
N THR A 87 -2.22 0.81 -12.88
CA THR A 87 -1.39 -0.40 -12.98
C THR A 87 -0.02 -0.24 -12.34
N ALA A 88 0.58 0.96 -12.43
CA ALA A 88 1.93 1.25 -11.95
C ALA A 88 1.98 1.64 -10.46
N LEU A 89 0.86 1.99 -9.83
CA LEU A 89 0.82 2.47 -8.44
C LEU A 89 0.15 1.48 -7.50
N VAL A 90 0.84 1.18 -6.41
CA VAL A 90 0.33 0.41 -5.27
C VAL A 90 0.36 1.31 -4.04
N ALA A 91 -0.81 1.50 -3.42
CA ALA A 91 -0.92 2.31 -2.22
C ALA A 91 -0.53 1.49 -0.99
N LEU A 92 0.31 2.06 -0.13
CA LEU A 92 0.69 1.46 1.15
C LEU A 92 -0.01 2.18 2.29
N ILE A 93 -0.76 1.42 3.08
CA ILE A 93 -1.41 1.91 4.30
C ILE A 93 -0.36 2.11 5.40
N ARG A 94 -0.52 3.16 6.21
CA ARG A 94 0.41 3.46 7.31
C ARG A 94 0.51 2.29 8.31
N HIS A 95 1.74 1.95 8.68
CA HIS A 95 2.07 0.90 9.66
C HIS A 95 1.54 1.13 11.08
N VAL A 96 1.13 2.36 11.42
CA VAL A 96 0.73 2.71 12.81
C VAL A 96 -0.76 2.45 13.06
N ILE A 97 -1.50 1.99 12.06
CA ILE A 97 -2.95 1.80 12.17
C ILE A 97 -3.23 0.45 12.84
N ASP A 98 -3.51 0.48 14.14
CA ASP A 98 -3.96 -0.67 14.92
C ASP A 98 -5.48 -0.63 15.15
N VAL A 99 -6.25 -1.11 14.17
CA VAL A 99 -7.71 -1.24 14.26
C VAL A 99 -8.16 -2.38 15.19
N ASP A 100 -7.24 -3.19 15.67
CA ASP A 100 -7.49 -4.32 16.56
C ASP A 100 -6.99 -4.07 17.99
N SER A 101 -6.61 -2.83 18.29
CA SER A 101 -6.18 -2.40 19.62
C SER A 101 -7.23 -2.76 20.69
N PRO A 102 -6.81 -3.27 21.86
CA PRO A 102 -7.72 -3.50 22.98
C PRO A 102 -8.27 -2.18 23.54
N ASN A 103 -7.54 -1.07 23.35
CA ASN A 103 -7.99 0.26 23.75
C ASN A 103 -9.01 0.80 22.74
N LEU A 104 -10.27 0.97 23.18
CA LEU A 104 -11.38 1.46 22.35
C LEU A 104 -11.08 2.83 21.70
N HIS A 105 -10.40 3.73 22.41
CA HIS A 105 -10.08 5.06 21.88
C HIS A 105 -9.10 4.96 20.70
N ILE A 106 -8.05 4.14 20.84
CA ILE A 106 -7.08 3.88 19.78
C ILE A 106 -7.77 3.19 18.60
N ARG A 107 -8.57 2.16 18.86
CA ARG A 107 -9.30 1.40 17.83
C ARG A 107 -10.22 2.27 16.98
N ASN A 108 -11.08 3.09 17.61
CA ASN A 108 -12.04 3.94 16.90
C ASN A 108 -11.33 4.94 15.98
N LYS A 109 -10.20 5.47 16.46
CA LYS A 109 -9.38 6.43 15.76
C LYS A 109 -8.58 5.80 14.62
N ALA A 110 -7.96 4.65 14.86
CA ALA A 110 -7.30 3.85 13.83
C ALA A 110 -8.28 3.47 12.73
N THR A 111 -9.52 3.10 13.09
CA THR A 111 -10.59 2.79 12.13
C THR A 111 -10.89 3.97 11.20
N LYS A 112 -11.05 5.18 11.77
CA LYS A 112 -11.27 6.40 10.97
C LYS A 112 -10.10 6.68 10.03
N LEU A 113 -8.86 6.57 10.52
CA LEU A 113 -7.67 6.80 9.70
C LEU A 113 -7.53 5.77 8.57
N LEU A 114 -7.87 4.50 8.83
CA LEU A 114 -7.90 3.47 7.80
C LEU A 114 -8.91 3.82 6.71
N GLN A 115 -10.12 4.21 7.10
CA GLN A 115 -11.18 4.61 6.17
C GLN A 115 -10.76 5.81 5.32
N GLU A 116 -10.12 6.82 5.91
CA GLU A 116 -9.59 7.97 5.17
C GLU A 116 -8.52 7.55 4.15
N GLU A 117 -7.62 6.64 4.50
CA GLU A 117 -6.60 6.14 3.56
C GLU A 117 -7.18 5.29 2.44
N LEU A 118 -8.18 4.46 2.74
CA LEU A 118 -8.87 3.66 1.72
C LEU A 118 -9.70 4.55 0.77
N ALA A 119 -10.35 5.58 1.30
CA ALA A 119 -11.02 6.58 0.48
C ALA A 119 -10.01 7.35 -0.41
N ALA A 120 -8.82 7.64 0.11
CA ALA A 120 -7.76 8.25 -0.70
C ALA A 120 -7.28 7.30 -1.80
N ALA A 121 -7.11 6.00 -1.49
CA ALA A 121 -6.72 4.98 -2.47
C ALA A 121 -7.71 4.91 -3.61
N GLN A 122 -9.01 4.90 -3.29
CA GLN A 122 -10.08 4.95 -4.27
C GLN A 122 -10.04 6.24 -5.10
N TYR A 123 -9.86 7.39 -4.46
CA TYR A 123 -9.81 8.68 -5.16
C TYR A 123 -8.68 8.75 -6.19
N PHE A 124 -7.54 8.10 -5.92
CA PHE A 124 -6.43 8.00 -6.87
C PHE A 124 -6.52 6.81 -7.83
N SER A 125 -7.61 6.06 -7.80
CA SER A 125 -7.85 4.91 -8.67
C SER A 125 -6.69 3.91 -8.67
N VAL A 126 -6.04 3.70 -7.53
CA VAL A 126 -4.98 2.68 -7.40
C VAL A 126 -5.61 1.30 -7.52
N ALA A 127 -5.01 0.39 -8.29
CA ALA A 127 -5.57 -0.95 -8.42
C ALA A 127 -5.31 -1.82 -7.18
N ARG A 128 -4.33 -1.47 -6.34
CA ARG A 128 -3.87 -2.32 -5.24
C ARG A 128 -3.51 -1.52 -4.00
N VAL A 129 -3.85 -2.09 -2.84
CA VAL A 129 -3.56 -1.53 -1.53
C VAL A 129 -2.84 -2.56 -0.67
N ILE A 130 -1.68 -2.20 -0.14
CA ILE A 130 -0.91 -3.00 0.81
C ILE A 130 -1.29 -2.61 2.24
N ILE A 131 -1.64 -3.62 3.04
CA ILE A 131 -1.84 -3.50 4.49
C ILE A 131 -0.87 -4.43 5.20
N ARG A 132 -0.08 -3.87 6.12
CA ARG A 132 0.84 -4.64 6.97
C ARG A 132 0.12 -5.11 8.22
N ILE A 133 0.21 -6.41 8.47
CA ILE A 133 -0.33 -7.04 9.67
C ILE A 133 0.79 -7.03 10.72
N HIS A 134 0.50 -6.47 11.89
CA HIS A 134 1.47 -6.36 12.98
C HIS A 134 1.11 -7.19 14.21
N ASN A 135 -0.16 -7.61 14.32
CA ASN A 135 -0.69 -8.35 15.45
C ASN A 135 -1.39 -9.63 14.95
N GLY A 136 -1.45 -10.65 15.79
CA GLY A 136 -2.18 -11.88 15.49
C GLY A 136 -3.70 -11.70 15.47
N ASN A 137 -4.21 -10.71 16.22
CA ASN A 137 -5.63 -10.34 16.14
C ASN A 137 -5.85 -9.34 14.99
N ILE A 138 -6.60 -9.77 13.98
CA ILE A 138 -6.95 -8.98 12.79
C ILE A 138 -8.48 -8.92 12.55
N THR A 139 -9.28 -9.19 13.57
CA THR A 139 -10.74 -9.38 13.41
C THR A 139 -11.42 -8.12 12.86
N ASN A 140 -11.10 -6.95 13.41
CA ASN A 140 -11.65 -5.68 12.93
C ASN A 140 -11.09 -5.31 11.57
N LEU A 141 -9.79 -5.55 11.35
CA LEU A 141 -9.19 -5.30 10.05
C LEU A 141 -9.88 -6.10 8.94
N THR A 142 -10.07 -7.40 9.14
CA THR A 142 -10.77 -8.27 8.19
C THR A 142 -12.21 -7.81 7.99
N ARG A 143 -12.92 -7.43 9.06
CA ARG A 143 -14.28 -6.89 8.97
C ARG A 143 -14.35 -5.62 8.11
N ILE A 144 -13.44 -4.68 8.33
CA ILE A 144 -13.37 -3.44 7.56
C ILE A 144 -13.03 -3.76 6.09
N ALA A 145 -11.98 -4.54 5.84
CA ALA A 145 -11.57 -4.93 4.49
C ALA A 145 -12.72 -5.62 3.73
N ALA A 146 -13.39 -6.59 4.36
CA ALA A 146 -14.54 -7.28 3.78
C ALA A 146 -15.70 -6.33 3.46
N SER A 147 -16.00 -5.38 4.35
CA SER A 147 -17.05 -4.38 4.10
C SER A 147 -16.73 -3.47 2.91
N THR A 148 -15.45 -3.20 2.68
CA THR A 148 -14.97 -2.32 1.60
C THR A 148 -14.73 -3.03 0.27
N LEU A 149 -14.56 -4.36 0.27
CA LEU A 149 -14.39 -5.14 -0.97
C LEU A 149 -15.59 -5.00 -1.93
N ASN A 150 -16.79 -4.81 -1.37
CA ASN A 150 -18.01 -4.64 -2.16
C ASN A 150 -18.18 -3.22 -2.72
N THR A 151 -17.40 -2.25 -2.25
CA THR A 151 -17.57 -0.83 -2.60
C THR A 151 -16.35 -0.23 -3.29
N LEU A 152 -15.17 -0.83 -3.13
CA LEU A 152 -13.90 -0.34 -3.63
C LEU A 152 -13.32 -1.30 -4.68
N TYR A 153 -12.88 -0.75 -5.82
CA TYR A 153 -12.39 -1.52 -6.98
C TYR A 153 -10.87 -1.79 -6.93
N PHE A 154 -10.32 -2.07 -5.75
CA PHE A 154 -8.89 -2.40 -5.62
C PHE A 154 -8.65 -3.71 -4.88
N ALA A 155 -7.56 -4.39 -5.23
CA ALA A 155 -7.13 -5.62 -4.58
C ALA A 155 -6.35 -5.32 -3.29
N TYR A 156 -6.62 -6.10 -2.24
CA TYR A 156 -5.85 -6.05 -1.00
C TYR A 156 -4.65 -6.99 -1.03
N TRP A 157 -3.48 -6.46 -0.68
CA TRP A 157 -2.26 -7.22 -0.43
C TRP A 157 -1.92 -7.17 1.06
N PHE A 158 -2.18 -8.26 1.76
CA PHE A 158 -1.83 -8.38 3.18
C PHE A 158 -0.37 -8.85 3.31
N VAL A 159 0.43 -8.05 4.01
CA VAL A 159 1.83 -8.37 4.31
C VAL A 159 1.94 -8.84 5.74
N PHE A 160 2.30 -10.11 5.90
CA PHE A 160 2.55 -10.74 7.20
C PHE A 160 4.03 -10.63 7.56
N PRO A 161 4.38 -10.47 8.85
CA PRO A 161 5.76 -10.49 9.27
C PRO A 161 6.32 -11.91 9.14
N THR A 162 7.57 -12.03 8.72
CA THR A 162 8.24 -13.33 8.54
C THR A 162 8.43 -14.08 9.87
N PHE A 163 8.53 -13.36 10.98
CA PHE A 163 8.64 -13.92 12.32
C PHE A 163 7.78 -13.11 13.30
N PHE A 164 7.08 -13.81 14.19
CA PHE A 164 6.41 -13.21 15.33
C PHE A 164 7.29 -13.45 16.56
N LEU A 165 7.84 -12.37 17.13
CA LEU A 165 8.44 -12.44 18.46
C LEU A 165 7.29 -12.45 19.49
N CYS A 166 6.81 -13.64 19.83
CA CYS A 166 5.88 -13.82 20.93
C CYS A 166 6.67 -13.73 22.24
N PHE A 167 6.79 -12.53 22.80
CA PHE A 167 7.25 -12.37 24.18
C PHE A 167 6.11 -12.81 25.09
N SER A 168 6.14 -14.08 25.52
CA SER A 168 5.31 -14.54 26.62
C SER A 168 5.83 -13.85 27.88
N THR A 169 5.11 -12.84 28.37
CA THR A 169 5.30 -12.37 29.73
C THR A 169 4.78 -13.47 30.64
N ARG A 170 5.70 -14.30 31.16
CA ARG A 170 5.44 -15.13 32.33
C ARG A 170 5.08 -14.16 33.46
N ASN A 171 3.78 -14.08 33.76
CA ASN A 171 3.33 -13.47 35.01
C ASN A 171 3.59 -14.52 36.09
N ASP A 172 4.80 -14.47 36.65
CA ASP A 172 5.09 -15.06 37.96
C ASP A 172 4.63 -14.08 39.05
#